data_AF-A0A821TH33-F1
#
_entry.id   AF-A0A821TH33-F1
#
_cell.length_a   1.000
_cell.length_b   1.000
_cell.length_c   1.000
_cell.angle_alpha   90.00
_cell.angle_beta   90.00
_cell.angle_gamma   90.00
#
_symmetry.space_group_name_H-M   'P 1'
#
loop_
_entity.id
_entity.type
_entity.pdbx_description
1 polymer ?
#
loop_
_entity_poly.entity_id
_entity_poly.type
_entity_poly.pdbx_seq_one_letter_code
_entity_poly.pdbx_strand_id
1 'polypeptide(L)'
;MTKSRDFWNAQLDGYAMESRLLLPVDRHRLSKNQRSGRASVAEISFDEHLSHSFLTYASSHNVTPFQLGLAVFYTFLFKVSNGQQDLCIAGVNANRYRIELQDMIGMFVATLPYRIQLDPTSSFEKLVEQVRALCLSILDHSHYPLQQIIGSHHSPAFLETMFDFITIDSDIEHVELDGAVL
;
A
#
# COMPACT_ATOMS: atom_id res chain seq x y z
N MET A 1 24.17 1.85 0.56
CA MET A 1 23.46 0.88 -0.31
C MET A 1 23.32 -0.50 0.35
N THR A 2 24.36 -1.06 0.98
CA THR A 2 24.30 -2.38 1.63
C THR A 2 23.18 -2.51 2.67
N LYS A 3 23.01 -1.51 3.56
CA LYS A 3 21.95 -1.51 4.59
C LYS A 3 20.53 -1.70 4.04
N SER A 4 20.14 -0.95 3.01
CA SER A 4 18.79 -1.07 2.44
C SER A 4 18.59 -2.40 1.70
N ARG A 5 19.63 -2.90 1.01
CA ARG A 5 19.57 -4.24 0.41
C ARG A 5 19.35 -5.31 1.47
N ASP A 6 20.14 -5.27 2.55
CA ASP A 6 20.07 -6.26 3.61
C ASP A 6 18.71 -6.20 4.34
N PHE A 7 18.16 -4.99 4.54
CA PHE A 7 16.78 -4.80 5.02
C PHE A 7 15.75 -5.47 4.12
N TRP A 8 15.76 -5.19 2.82
CA TRP A 8 14.77 -5.76 1.88
C TRP A 8 14.89 -7.28 1.76
N ASN A 9 16.12 -7.79 1.77
CA ASN A 9 16.37 -9.23 1.82
C ASN A 9 15.74 -9.86 3.07
N ALA A 10 15.93 -9.23 4.25
CA ALA A 10 15.35 -9.72 5.50
C ALA A 10 13.81 -9.58 5.54
N GLN A 11 13.28 -8.44 5.08
CA GLN A 11 11.84 -8.15 5.07
C GLN A 11 11.06 -9.15 4.19
N LEU A 12 11.69 -9.63 3.13
CA LEU A 12 11.08 -10.53 2.14
C LEU A 12 11.60 -11.96 2.27
N ASP A 13 12.36 -12.27 3.32
CA ASP A 13 12.94 -13.60 3.51
C ASP A 13 11.88 -14.68 3.66
N GLY A 14 11.96 -15.74 2.86
CA GLY A 14 10.95 -16.79 2.80
C GLY A 14 9.60 -16.37 2.20
N TYR A 15 9.45 -15.14 1.69
CA TYR A 15 8.26 -14.77 0.92
C TYR A 15 8.34 -15.37 -0.49
N ALA A 16 7.33 -16.15 -0.86
CA ALA A 16 7.20 -16.63 -2.22
C ALA A 16 6.67 -15.49 -3.11
N MET A 17 7.57 -14.85 -3.87
CA MET A 17 7.25 -13.71 -4.75
C MET A 17 6.17 -14.01 -5.79
N GLU A 18 5.97 -15.28 -6.16
CA GLU A 18 4.94 -15.74 -7.09
C GLU A 18 3.61 -16.11 -6.39
N SER A 19 3.61 -16.16 -5.05
CA SER A 19 2.44 -16.55 -4.26
C SER A 19 1.40 -15.43 -4.27
N ARG A 20 0.30 -15.69 -4.96
CA ARG A 20 -0.80 -14.74 -5.13
C ARG A 20 -1.76 -14.83 -3.96
N LEU A 21 -2.38 -13.69 -3.67
CA LEU A 21 -3.57 -13.65 -2.81
C LEU A 21 -4.69 -14.47 -3.45
N LEU A 22 -5.24 -15.42 -2.70
CA LEU A 22 -6.37 -16.25 -3.10
C LEU A 22 -7.70 -15.49 -2.97
N LEU A 23 -7.85 -14.41 -3.75
CA LEU A 23 -9.05 -13.59 -3.73
C LEU A 23 -10.24 -14.32 -4.41
N PRO A 24 -11.48 -14.10 -3.94
CA PRO A 24 -12.66 -14.65 -4.58
C PRO A 24 -12.84 -13.96 -5.92
N VAL A 25 -12.75 -14.73 -7.01
CA VAL A 25 -12.88 -14.22 -8.38
C VAL A 25 -13.96 -14.99 -9.12
N ASP A 26 -14.85 -14.27 -9.80
CA ASP A 26 -15.95 -14.88 -10.57
C ASP A 26 -15.46 -15.58 -11.85
N ARG A 27 -14.27 -15.21 -12.34
CA ARG A 27 -13.68 -15.72 -13.58
C ARG A 27 -12.23 -16.11 -13.38
N HIS A 28 -11.80 -17.12 -14.15
CA HIS A 28 -10.41 -17.51 -14.18
C HIS A 28 -9.53 -16.34 -14.65
N ARG A 29 -8.45 -16.11 -13.92
CA ARG A 29 -7.53 -15.01 -14.19
C ARG A 29 -6.73 -15.31 -15.46
N LEU A 30 -6.78 -14.41 -16.44
CA LEU A 30 -6.03 -14.52 -17.69
C LEU A 30 -4.51 -14.36 -17.45
N SER A 31 -3.71 -15.01 -18.30
CA SER A 31 -2.25 -14.81 -18.34
C SER A 31 -1.93 -13.34 -18.66
N LYS A 32 -0.75 -12.86 -18.26
CA LYS A 32 -0.37 -11.44 -18.44
C LYS A 32 -0.55 -10.95 -19.88
N ASN A 33 -0.15 -11.77 -20.85
CA ASN A 33 -0.22 -11.43 -22.28
C ASN A 33 -1.66 -11.41 -22.84
N GLN A 34 -2.62 -11.94 -22.09
CA GLN A 34 -4.03 -12.00 -22.44
C GLN A 34 -4.89 -11.00 -21.66
N ARG A 35 -4.30 -10.23 -20.73
CA ARG A 35 -5.04 -9.21 -19.98
C ARG A 35 -5.46 -8.09 -20.93
N SER A 36 -6.75 -7.76 -20.94
CA SER A 36 -7.32 -6.73 -21.80
C SER A 36 -7.04 -5.29 -21.36
N GLY A 37 -6.50 -5.10 -20.14
CA GLY A 37 -6.34 -3.79 -19.52
C GLY A 37 -7.67 -3.14 -19.07
N ARG A 38 -8.82 -3.79 -19.28
CA ARG A 38 -10.12 -3.28 -18.83
C ARG A 38 -10.19 -3.26 -17.31
N ALA A 39 -10.58 -2.11 -16.76
CA ALA A 39 -10.80 -1.90 -15.33
C ALA A 39 -12.21 -1.35 -15.09
N SER A 40 -12.69 -1.50 -13.85
CA SER A 40 -13.90 -0.86 -13.33
C SER A 40 -13.58 -0.34 -11.94
N VAL A 41 -14.27 0.73 -11.54
CA VAL A 41 -14.16 1.31 -10.21
C VAL A 41 -15.45 1.01 -9.44
N ALA A 42 -15.31 0.66 -8.17
CA ALA A 42 -16.42 0.58 -7.23
C ALA A 42 -16.13 1.58 -6.11
N GLU A 43 -17.03 2.54 -5.92
CA GLU A 43 -16.89 3.59 -4.93
C GLU A 43 -17.70 3.24 -3.68
N ILE A 44 -17.09 3.44 -2.52
CA ILE A 44 -17.71 3.22 -1.22
C ILE A 44 -17.48 4.48 -0.41
N SER A 45 -18.57 5.11 0.02
CA SER A 45 -18.54 6.27 0.89
C SER A 45 -18.89 5.85 2.31
N PHE A 46 -18.12 6.37 3.27
CA PHE A 46 -18.41 6.22 4.69
C PHE A 46 -19.07 7.50 5.19
N ASP A 47 -19.99 7.37 6.14
CA ASP A 47 -20.62 8.53 6.76
C ASP A 47 -19.60 9.35 7.58
N GLU A 48 -20.00 10.57 7.92
CA GLU A 48 -19.16 11.52 8.66
C GLU A 48 -18.77 10.98 10.04
N HIS A 49 -19.68 10.31 10.74
CA HIS A 49 -19.44 9.79 12.07
C HIS A 49 -18.35 8.70 12.04
N LEU A 50 -18.43 7.76 11.08
CA LEU A 50 -17.42 6.71 10.91
C LEU A 50 -16.07 7.31 10.47
N SER A 51 -16.08 8.26 9.54
CA SER A 51 -14.87 8.93 9.06
C SER A 51 -14.16 9.69 10.19
N HIS A 52 -14.91 10.45 10.98
CA HIS A 52 -14.39 11.15 12.15
C HIS A 52 -13.86 10.17 13.21
N SER A 53 -14.58 9.08 13.47
CA SER A 53 -14.15 8.03 14.41
C SER A 53 -12.85 7.38 13.97
N PHE A 54 -12.69 7.12 12.66
CA PHE A 54 -11.46 6.56 12.09
C PHE A 54 -10.26 7.49 12.29
N LEU A 55 -10.41 8.78 11.97
CA LEU A 55 -9.35 9.78 12.16
C LEU A 55 -9.01 9.99 13.64
N THR A 56 -10.04 10.00 14.50
CA THR A 56 -9.86 10.11 15.96
C THR A 56 -9.12 8.90 16.53
N TYR A 57 -9.43 7.68 16.06
CA TYR A 57 -8.71 6.48 16.45
C TYR A 57 -7.23 6.56 16.04
N ALA A 58 -6.96 6.96 14.79
CA ALA A 58 -5.60 7.08 14.28
C ALA A 58 -4.77 8.04 15.15
N SER A 59 -5.33 9.22 15.43
CA SER A 59 -4.72 10.23 16.29
C SER A 59 -4.48 9.73 17.72
N SER A 60 -5.49 9.12 18.36
CA SER A 60 -5.37 8.65 19.75
C SER A 60 -4.39 7.50 19.95
N HIS A 61 -4.13 6.72 18.90
CA HIS A 61 -3.18 5.61 18.91
C HIS A 61 -1.80 5.96 18.31
N ASN A 62 -1.55 7.24 17.98
CA ASN A 62 -0.30 7.72 17.38
C ASN A 62 0.08 6.96 16.08
N VAL A 63 -0.92 6.71 15.23
CA VAL A 63 -0.75 6.12 13.90
C VAL A 63 -1.31 7.05 12.83
N THR A 64 -0.78 6.96 11.61
CA THR A 64 -1.31 7.73 10.49
C THR A 64 -2.58 7.09 9.93
N PRO A 65 -3.46 7.86 9.26
CA PRO A 65 -4.61 7.30 8.54
C PRO A 65 -4.22 6.21 7.53
N PHE A 66 -3.09 6.36 6.84
CA PHE A 66 -2.53 5.33 5.97
C PHE A 66 -2.22 4.03 6.74
N GLN A 67 -1.56 4.10 7.89
CA GLN A 67 -1.21 2.92 8.69
C GLN A 67 -2.46 2.20 9.21
N LEU A 68 -3.44 2.95 9.70
CA LEU A 68 -4.71 2.37 10.16
C LEU A 68 -5.50 1.74 9.00
N GLY A 69 -5.60 2.45 7.88
CA GLY A 69 -6.28 1.97 6.68
C GLY A 69 -5.62 0.71 6.11
N LEU A 70 -4.28 0.66 6.13
CA LEU A 70 -3.52 -0.52 5.72
C LEU A 70 -3.79 -1.72 6.65
N ALA A 71 -3.89 -1.53 7.96
CA ALA A 71 -4.27 -2.59 8.90
C ALA A 71 -5.70 -3.10 8.66
N VAL A 72 -6.66 -2.19 8.40
CA VAL A 72 -8.03 -2.55 7.99
C VAL A 72 -7.99 -3.34 6.69
N PHE A 73 -7.18 -2.92 5.72
CA PHE A 73 -7.07 -3.59 4.43
C PHE A 73 -6.46 -5.00 4.55
N TYR A 74 -5.42 -5.20 5.36
CA TYR A 74 -4.92 -6.55 5.65
C TYR A 74 -5.97 -7.43 6.33
N THR A 75 -6.76 -6.87 7.26
CA THR A 75 -7.86 -7.59 7.90
C THR A 75 -8.92 -8.00 6.88
N PHE A 76 -9.26 -7.11 5.94
CA PHE A 76 -10.14 -7.41 4.82
C PHE A 76 -9.57 -8.52 3.94
N LEU A 77 -8.32 -8.40 3.51
CA LEU A 77 -7.62 -9.40 2.69
C LEU A 77 -7.56 -10.77 3.35
N PHE A 78 -7.25 -10.82 4.65
CA PHE A 78 -7.27 -12.06 5.44
C PHE A 78 -8.63 -12.74 5.37
N LYS A 79 -9.72 -11.99 5.56
CA LYS A 79 -11.09 -12.52 5.53
C LYS A 79 -11.48 -13.01 4.14
N VAL A 80 -11.20 -12.25 3.08
CA VAL A 80 -11.61 -12.63 1.72
C VAL A 80 -10.72 -13.72 1.12
N SER A 81 -9.47 -13.84 1.56
CA SER A 81 -8.53 -14.89 1.11
C SER A 81 -8.66 -16.20 1.89
N ASN A 82 -9.74 -16.37 2.66
CA ASN A 82 -9.98 -17.56 3.48
C ASN A 82 -8.86 -17.85 4.49
N GLY A 83 -8.35 -16.79 5.13
CA GLY A 83 -7.40 -16.89 6.25
C GLY A 83 -5.93 -16.97 5.85
N GLN A 84 -5.54 -16.48 4.66
CA GLN A 84 -4.12 -16.42 4.29
C GLN A 84 -3.36 -15.49 5.24
N GLN A 85 -2.27 -15.99 5.84
CA GLN A 85 -1.53 -15.31 6.91
C GLN A 85 -0.31 -14.54 6.43
N ASP A 86 0.44 -15.07 5.45
CA ASP A 86 1.57 -14.36 4.84
C ASP A 86 1.07 -13.52 3.65
N LEU A 87 0.86 -12.22 3.90
CA LEU A 87 0.29 -11.27 2.96
C LEU A 87 1.35 -10.27 2.54
N CYS A 88 1.54 -10.10 1.23
CA CYS A 88 2.32 -9.00 0.68
C CYS A 88 1.52 -8.25 -0.36
N ILE A 89 1.47 -6.93 -0.23
CA ILE A 89 0.81 -6.04 -1.18
C ILE A 89 1.78 -4.95 -1.62
N ALA A 90 1.44 -4.26 -2.70
CA ALA A 90 2.10 -3.03 -3.10
C ALA A 90 1.58 -1.84 -2.27
N GLY A 91 2.48 -0.98 -1.82
CA GLY A 91 2.15 0.33 -1.29
C GLY A 91 2.88 1.42 -2.05
N VAL A 92 2.28 2.61 -2.06
CA VAL A 92 2.79 3.77 -2.78
C VAL A 92 3.48 4.72 -1.80
N ASN A 93 4.71 5.12 -2.11
CA ASN A 93 5.44 6.14 -1.35
C ASN A 93 5.75 7.32 -2.27
N ALA A 94 5.39 8.53 -1.85
CA ALA A 94 5.65 9.75 -2.64
C ALA A 94 7.15 9.97 -2.93
N ASN A 95 8.03 9.47 -2.06
CA ASN A 95 9.48 9.51 -2.18
C ASN A 95 10.05 10.93 -2.39
N ARG A 96 9.36 11.92 -1.82
CA ARG A 96 9.77 13.34 -1.76
C ARG A 96 10.49 13.61 -0.43
N TYR A 97 11.57 12.87 -0.20
CA TYR A 97 12.31 12.84 1.08
C TYR A 97 13.24 14.05 1.29
N ARG A 98 13.39 14.92 0.28
CA ARG A 98 14.10 16.20 0.42
C ARG A 98 13.14 17.35 0.16
N ILE A 99 13.37 18.47 0.84
CA ILE A 99 12.52 19.65 0.74
C ILE A 99 12.45 20.17 -0.71
N GLU A 100 13.57 20.09 -1.43
CA GLU A 100 13.67 20.55 -2.81
C GLU A 100 12.81 19.72 -3.77
N LEU A 101 12.41 18.51 -3.38
CA LEU A 101 11.58 17.62 -4.19
C LEU A 101 10.08 17.83 -3.96
N GLN A 102 9.66 18.62 -2.96
CA GLN A 102 8.24 18.70 -2.60
C GLN A 102 7.40 19.33 -3.73
N ASP A 103 7.88 20.42 -4.32
CA ASP A 103 7.17 21.19 -5.34
C ASP A 103 7.60 20.85 -6.78
N MET A 104 8.46 19.83 -6.95
CA MET A 104 8.93 19.44 -8.28
C MET A 104 7.90 18.61 -9.05
N ILE A 105 7.71 18.94 -10.32
CA ILE A 105 6.97 18.11 -11.26
C ILE A 105 7.91 16.99 -11.74
N GLY A 106 7.52 15.73 -11.50
CA GLY A 106 8.30 14.56 -11.90
C GLY A 106 7.78 13.25 -11.32
N MET A 107 8.29 12.12 -11.85
CA MET A 107 7.98 10.79 -11.35
C MET A 107 8.89 10.44 -10.17
N PHE A 108 8.45 10.76 -8.96
CA PHE A 108 9.16 10.41 -7.72
C PHE A 108 8.62 9.15 -7.05
N VAL A 109 7.33 8.88 -7.24
CA VAL A 109 6.58 7.82 -6.58
C VAL A 109 7.29 6.47 -6.69
N ALA A 110 7.47 5.80 -5.55
CA ALA A 110 8.01 4.47 -5.45
C ALA A 110 6.91 3.47 -5.06
N THR A 111 6.83 2.35 -5.77
CA THR A 111 6.00 1.21 -5.39
C THR A 111 6.86 0.23 -4.61
N LEU A 112 6.48 -0.10 -3.37
CA LEU A 112 7.25 -0.94 -2.46
C LEU A 112 6.41 -2.11 -1.93
N PRO A 113 7.02 -3.27 -1.63
CA PRO A 113 6.30 -4.37 -0.99
C PRO A 113 6.08 -4.09 0.50
N TYR A 114 4.84 -4.25 0.94
CA TYR A 114 4.45 -4.27 2.33
C TYR A 114 4.05 -5.71 2.65
N ARG A 115 4.97 -6.46 3.26
CA ARG A 115 4.74 -7.83 3.71
C ARG A 115 4.44 -7.86 5.19
N ILE A 116 3.39 -8.57 5.57
CA ILE A 116 3.01 -8.83 6.95
C ILE A 116 2.65 -10.31 7.11
N GLN A 117 3.07 -10.88 8.23
CA GLN A 117 2.60 -12.18 8.69
C GLN A 117 1.54 -11.94 9.75
N LEU A 118 0.30 -12.33 9.46
CA LEU A 118 -0.83 -12.19 10.35
C LEU A 118 -0.92 -13.38 11.30
N ASP A 119 -1.12 -13.08 12.57
CA ASP A 119 -1.51 -14.06 13.58
C ASP A 119 -3.03 -13.95 13.83
N PRO A 120 -3.83 -14.99 13.50
CA PRO A 120 -5.28 -14.97 13.71
C PRO A 120 -5.72 -14.83 15.17
N THR A 121 -4.81 -15.06 16.12
CA THR A 121 -5.08 -14.95 17.56
C THR A 121 -4.74 -13.57 18.12
N SER A 122 -4.04 -12.74 17.34
CA SER A 122 -3.68 -11.37 17.73
C SER A 122 -4.87 -10.41 17.62
N SER A 123 -4.90 -9.41 18.50
CA SER A 123 -5.91 -8.36 18.45
C SER A 123 -5.67 -7.41 17.27
N PHE A 124 -6.71 -6.66 16.89
CA PHE A 124 -6.58 -5.65 15.83
C PHE A 124 -5.58 -4.55 16.21
N GLU A 125 -5.53 -4.16 17.48
CA GLU A 125 -4.56 -3.18 18.00
C GLU A 125 -3.12 -3.67 17.79
N LYS A 126 -2.86 -4.98 17.99
CA LYS A 126 -1.55 -5.57 17.71
C LYS A 126 -1.21 -5.56 16.22
N LEU A 127 -2.19 -5.78 15.35
CA LEU A 127 -2.00 -5.62 13.91
C LEU A 127 -1.67 -4.16 13.55
N VAL A 128 -2.35 -3.18 14.16
CA VAL A 128 -2.06 -1.75 13.94
C VAL A 128 -0.63 -1.40 14.39
N GLU A 129 -0.19 -1.88 15.55
CA GLU A 129 1.21 -1.73 16.01
C GLU A 129 2.22 -2.35 15.02
N GLN A 130 1.92 -3.56 14.52
CA GLN A 130 2.77 -4.27 13.56
C GLN A 130 2.87 -3.51 12.22
N VAL A 131 1.74 -3.02 11.70
CA VAL A 131 1.69 -2.20 10.47
C VAL A 131 2.43 -0.89 10.66
N ARG A 132 2.27 -0.23 11.82
CA ARG A 132 3.03 0.99 12.14
C ARG A 132 4.54 0.73 12.11
N ALA A 133 5.01 -0.33 12.77
CA ALA A 133 6.42 -0.70 12.80
C ALA A 133 6.96 -1.02 11.40
N LEU A 134 6.18 -1.75 10.58
CA LEU A 134 6.49 -2.03 9.18
C LEU A 134 6.63 -0.75 8.35
N CYS A 135 5.65 0.15 8.43
CA CYS A 135 5.70 1.40 7.68
C CYS A 135 6.91 2.24 8.06
N LEU A 136 7.23 2.34 9.35
CA LEU A 136 8.39 3.08 9.84
C LEU A 136 9.71 2.46 9.35
N SER A 137 9.85 1.13 9.36
CA SER A 137 11.06 0.48 8.88
C SER A 137 11.25 0.64 7.36
N ILE A 138 10.16 0.63 6.59
CA ILE A 138 10.21 0.85 5.13
C ILE A 138 10.62 2.28 4.78
N LEU A 139 10.21 3.29 5.57
CA LEU A 139 10.49 4.71 5.25
C LEU A 139 11.98 4.98 5.03
N ASP A 140 12.85 4.46 5.89
CA ASP A 140 14.31 4.62 5.81
C ASP A 140 14.93 3.93 4.58
N HIS A 141 14.22 2.98 3.99
CA HIS A 141 14.69 2.15 2.87
C HIS A 141 13.89 2.35 1.58
N SER A 142 12.97 3.31 1.57
CA SER A 142 12.03 3.61 0.47
C SER A 142 12.69 4.06 -0.83
N HIS A 143 13.90 4.61 -0.73
CA HIS A 143 14.71 5.05 -1.88
C HIS A 143 15.43 3.91 -2.60
N TYR A 144 15.35 2.67 -2.09
CA TYR A 144 15.97 1.53 -2.73
C TYR A 144 15.14 1.10 -3.96
N PRO A 145 15.75 0.97 -5.17
CA PRO A 145 14.99 0.74 -6.39
C PRO A 145 14.19 -0.55 -6.35
N LEU A 146 12.92 -0.50 -6.77
CA LEU A 146 12.05 -1.68 -6.86
C LEU A 146 12.69 -2.81 -7.67
N GLN A 147 13.37 -2.50 -8.77
CA GLN A 147 14.07 -3.48 -9.62
C GLN A 147 15.14 -4.26 -8.83
N GLN A 148 15.77 -3.63 -7.84
CA GLN A 148 16.73 -4.27 -6.97
C GLN A 148 16.06 -5.10 -5.86
N ILE A 149 14.84 -4.73 -5.44
CA ILE A 149 14.03 -5.50 -4.49
C ILE A 149 13.53 -6.80 -5.13
N ILE A 150 13.01 -6.72 -6.36
CA ILE A 150 12.43 -7.88 -7.06
C ILE A 150 13.48 -8.79 -7.70
N GLY A 151 14.71 -8.31 -7.89
CA GLY A 151 15.79 -9.08 -8.48
C GLY A 151 15.41 -9.70 -9.84
N SER A 152 15.50 -11.03 -9.94
CA SER A 152 15.10 -11.78 -11.14
C SER A 152 13.59 -12.01 -11.28
N HIS A 153 12.79 -11.66 -10.28
CA HIS A 153 11.33 -11.81 -10.34
C HIS A 153 10.74 -10.70 -11.21
N HIS A 154 10.50 -11.00 -12.48
CA HIS A 154 10.00 -10.01 -13.44
C HIS A 154 8.54 -9.58 -13.18
N SER A 155 7.82 -10.28 -12.30
CA SER A 155 6.36 -10.16 -12.16
C SER A 155 5.86 -10.68 -10.82
N PRO A 156 6.35 -10.14 -9.69
CA PRO A 156 5.94 -10.61 -8.38
C PRO A 156 4.44 -10.36 -8.16
N ALA A 157 3.82 -11.30 -7.46
CA ALA A 157 2.39 -11.36 -7.19
C ALA A 157 1.90 -10.20 -6.31
N PHE A 158 2.76 -9.66 -5.42
CA PHE A 158 2.37 -8.55 -4.55
C PHE A 158 1.99 -7.28 -5.33
N LEU A 159 2.46 -7.11 -6.58
CA LEU A 159 2.08 -6.00 -7.45
C LEU A 159 0.64 -6.13 -7.99
N GLU A 160 -0.04 -7.25 -7.78
CA GLU A 160 -1.43 -7.45 -8.23
C GLU A 160 -2.47 -6.86 -7.26
N THR A 161 -2.06 -6.45 -6.07
CA THR A 161 -2.94 -5.85 -5.06
C THR A 161 -2.21 -4.69 -4.43
N MET A 162 -2.83 -3.51 -4.46
CA MET A 162 -2.21 -2.27 -4.01
C MET A 162 -3.12 -1.58 -3.00
N PHE A 163 -2.51 -0.95 -2.01
CA PHE A 163 -3.17 -0.04 -1.10
C PHE A 163 -2.51 1.33 -1.18
N ASP A 164 -3.33 2.37 -1.22
CA ASP A 164 -2.90 3.76 -1.17
C ASP A 164 -3.89 4.57 -0.32
N PHE A 165 -3.40 5.63 0.30
CA PHE A 165 -4.22 6.58 1.06
C PHE A 165 -3.80 7.99 0.65
N ILE A 166 -4.72 8.72 0.04
CA ILE A 166 -4.52 10.10 -0.36
C ILE A 166 -5.47 10.99 0.44
N THR A 167 -4.94 12.10 0.96
CA THR A 167 -5.77 13.19 1.46
C THR A 167 -5.98 14.14 0.30
N ILE A 168 -7.25 14.34 -0.07
CA ILE A 168 -7.61 15.36 -1.04
C ILE A 168 -8.03 16.58 -0.23
N ASP A 169 -7.25 17.65 -0.33
CA ASP A 169 -7.67 18.92 0.23
C ASP A 169 -8.76 19.50 -0.69
N SER A 170 -9.92 19.83 -0.12
CA SER A 170 -11.06 20.33 -0.87
C SER A 170 -10.86 21.75 -1.41
N ASP A 171 -9.78 22.43 -1.01
CA ASP A 171 -9.45 23.79 -1.47
C ASP A 171 -8.94 23.85 -2.92
N ILE A 172 -8.83 22.71 -3.62
CA ILE A 172 -8.56 22.66 -5.07
C ILE A 172 -9.88 22.75 -5.86
N GLU A 173 -10.68 23.79 -5.63
CA GLU A 173 -11.84 24.11 -6.50
C GLU A 173 -11.45 24.99 -7.70
N HIS A 174 -10.25 25.59 -7.73
CA HIS A 174 -9.84 26.43 -8.85
C HIS A 174 -8.36 26.26 -9.20
N VAL A 175 -8.09 25.38 -10.17
CA VAL A 175 -6.89 25.54 -11.00
C VAL A 175 -7.28 26.42 -12.19
N GLU A 176 -7.18 27.74 -12.03
CA GLU A 176 -7.21 28.66 -13.16
C GLU A 176 -5.90 28.49 -13.96
N LEU A 177 -5.97 27.77 -15.07
CA LEU A 177 -4.94 27.83 -16.11
C LEU A 177 -5.32 28.99 -17.04
N ASP A 178 -4.67 30.14 -16.84
CA ASP A 178 -4.62 31.27 -17.79
C ASP A 178 -5.90 31.46 -18.64
N GLY A 179 -7.03 31.70 -17.98
CA GLY A 179 -8.26 32.15 -18.63
C GLY A 179 -9.07 31.10 -19.41
N ALA A 180 -8.80 29.80 -19.25
CA ALA A 180 -9.67 28.75 -19.76
C ALA A 180 -10.29 27.96 -18.60
N VAL A 181 -11.59 28.16 -18.36
CA VAL A 181 -12.38 27.34 -17.45
C VAL A 181 -12.65 25.98 -18.12
N LEU A 182 -12.29 24.89 -17.44
CA LEU A 182 -12.79 23.54 -17.70
C LEU A 182 -13.77 23.13 -16.61
#